data_AF-A0A9Q7BAF7-F1
#
_entry.id   AF-A0A9Q7BAF7-F1
#
_cell.length_a   1.000
_cell.length_b   1.000
_cell.length_c   1.000
_cell.angle_alpha   90.00
_cell.angle_beta   90.00
_cell.angle_gamma   90.00
#
_symmetry.space_group_name_H-M   'P 1'
#
loop_
_entity.id
_entity.type
_entity.pdbx_description
1 polymer ?
#
loop_
_entity_poly.entity_id
_entity_poly.type
_entity_poly.pdbx_seq_one_letter_code
_entity_poly.pdbx_strand_id
1 'polypeptide(L)'
;MDEMKLDSIDGLLAYLAFQARTGDQEARDGASSTLNGLVFNLHTHSVTANDALSLQAFAVSLARAIKDSADDPAKVRDMCSHLIPVLLSAGSVLEALNGSPLADRLYFDEAAPAMVQ
;
A
#
# COMPACT_ATOMS: atom_id res chain seq x y z
N MET A 1 -26.26 -0.94 2.79
CA MET A 1 -25.05 -0.96 1.95
C MET A 1 -24.39 0.37 2.18
N ASP A 2 -23.22 0.40 2.82
CA ASP A 2 -22.49 1.65 2.96
C ASP A 2 -22.15 2.17 1.56
N GLU A 3 -22.51 3.42 1.33
CA GLU A 3 -22.26 4.11 0.08
C GLU A 3 -20.74 4.24 -0.09
N MET A 4 -20.21 3.71 -1.18
CA MET A 4 -18.76 3.63 -1.36
C MET A 4 -18.20 5.03 -1.65
N LYS A 5 -17.53 5.61 -0.65
CA LYS A 5 -16.98 6.96 -0.68
C LYS A 5 -15.67 7.00 -1.47
N LEU A 6 -15.78 7.19 -2.78
CA LEU A 6 -14.63 7.31 -3.70
C LEU A 6 -13.79 8.58 -3.48
N ASP A 7 -14.22 9.47 -2.59
CA ASP A 7 -13.50 10.65 -2.10
C ASP A 7 -12.61 10.35 -0.88
N SER A 8 -12.59 9.10 -0.40
CA SER A 8 -11.79 8.66 0.76
C SER A 8 -10.82 7.53 0.39
N ILE A 9 -9.67 7.48 1.05
CA ILE A 9 -8.67 6.41 0.85
C ILE A 9 -9.28 5.04 1.13
N ASP A 10 -10.06 4.92 2.21
CA ASP A 10 -10.73 3.68 2.58
C ASP A 10 -11.75 3.21 1.52
N GLY A 11 -12.55 4.12 0.97
CA GLY A 11 -13.49 3.80 -0.10
C GLY A 11 -12.80 3.45 -1.42
N LEU A 12 -11.66 4.06 -1.74
CA LEU A 12 -10.83 3.67 -2.89
C LEU A 12 -10.22 2.28 -2.70
N LEU A 13 -9.73 1.94 -1.51
CA LEU A 13 -9.23 0.59 -1.22
C LEU A 13 -10.35 -0.45 -1.26
N ALA A 14 -11.55 -0.12 -0.79
CA ALA A 14 -12.73 -0.97 -0.91
C ALA A 14 -13.13 -1.19 -2.39
N TYR A 15 -13.06 -0.16 -3.24
CA TYR A 15 -13.27 -0.28 -4.68
C TYR A 15 -12.26 -1.24 -5.32
N LEU A 16 -10.97 -1.08 -5.00
CA LEU A 16 -9.92 -1.96 -5.53
C LEU A 16 -10.17 -3.42 -5.11
N ALA A 17 -10.53 -3.65 -3.85
CA ALA A 17 -10.84 -4.98 -3.35
C ALA A 17 -12.09 -5.58 -4.02
N PHE A 18 -13.10 -4.76 -4.33
CA PHE A 18 -14.29 -5.20 -5.05
C PHE A 18 -13.96 -5.58 -6.50
N GLN A 19 -13.25 -4.72 -7.23
CA GLN A 19 -12.90 -4.95 -8.64
C GLN A 19 -11.97 -6.16 -8.82
N ALA A 20 -11.08 -6.41 -7.86
CA ALA A 20 -10.26 -7.62 -7.85
C ALA A 20 -11.09 -8.92 -7.76
N ARG A 21 -12.32 -8.86 -7.23
CA ARG A 21 -13.21 -10.03 -7.03
C ARG A 21 -14.23 -10.23 -8.15
N THR A 22 -14.67 -9.17 -8.83
CA THR A 22 -15.74 -9.21 -9.85
C THR A 22 -15.22 -9.47 -11.27
N GLY A 23 -14.04 -8.95 -11.62
CA GLY A 23 -13.07 -9.67 -12.45
C GLY A 23 -13.26 -9.76 -13.98
N ASP A 24 -13.68 -8.70 -14.68
CA ASP A 24 -13.34 -8.56 -16.13
C ASP A 24 -11.99 -7.82 -16.33
N GLN A 25 -11.49 -7.77 -17.57
CA GLN A 25 -10.19 -7.13 -17.87
C GLN A 25 -10.28 -5.60 -17.77
N GLU A 26 -11.41 -5.01 -18.15
CA GLU A 26 -11.62 -3.55 -18.13
C GLU A 26 -11.69 -3.02 -16.70
N ALA A 27 -12.37 -3.74 -15.80
CA ALA A 27 -12.43 -3.49 -14.37
C ALA A 27 -11.06 -3.61 -13.71
N ARG A 28 -10.21 -4.54 -14.17
CA ARG A 28 -8.83 -4.68 -13.70
C ARG A 28 -7.94 -3.52 -14.16
N ASP A 29 -8.07 -3.10 -15.41
CA ASP A 29 -7.31 -1.97 -15.96
C ASP A 29 -7.73 -0.65 -15.29
N GLY A 30 -9.02 -0.49 -15.04
CA GLY A 30 -9.58 0.61 -14.25
C GLY A 30 -9.07 0.62 -12.81
N ALA A 31 -9.10 -0.52 -12.12
CA ALA A 31 -8.55 -0.65 -10.77
C ALA A 31 -7.05 -0.35 -10.72
N SER A 32 -6.28 -0.81 -11.70
CA SER A 32 -4.85 -0.50 -11.81
C SER A 32 -4.61 1.00 -11.96
N SER A 33 -5.41 1.67 -12.80
CA SER A 33 -5.35 3.13 -12.99
C SER A 33 -5.71 3.88 -11.71
N THR A 34 -6.75 3.43 -10.98
CA THR A 34 -7.13 4.00 -9.67
C THR A 34 -6.04 3.81 -8.63
N LEU A 35 -5.39 2.63 -8.59
CA LEU A 35 -4.28 2.37 -7.69
C LEU A 35 -3.10 3.32 -7.97
N ASN A 36 -2.72 3.46 -9.25
CA ASN A 36 -1.65 4.36 -9.65
C ASN A 36 -1.97 5.81 -9.28
N GLY A 37 -3.22 6.24 -9.51
CA GLY A 37 -3.70 7.56 -9.11
C GLY A 37 -3.66 7.77 -7.60
N LEU A 38 -4.07 6.79 -6.81
CA LEU A 38 -4.00 6.83 -5.35
C LEU A 38 -2.54 6.98 -4.89
N VAL A 39 -1.67 6.05 -5.30
CA VAL A 39 -0.25 6.02 -4.90
C VAL A 39 0.47 7.32 -5.30
N PHE A 40 0.22 7.81 -6.52
CA PHE A 40 0.80 9.06 -7.00
C PHE A 40 0.36 10.25 -6.14
N ASN A 41 -0.90 10.29 -5.69
CA ASN A 41 -1.46 11.42 -4.94
C ASN A 41 -1.43 11.24 -3.42
N LEU A 42 -0.90 10.14 -2.87
CA LEU A 42 -0.86 9.93 -1.42
C LEU A 42 -0.14 11.07 -0.68
N HIS A 43 0.90 11.64 -1.30
CA HIS A 43 1.67 12.76 -0.72
C HIS A 43 0.90 14.10 -0.68
N THR A 44 -0.20 14.23 -1.44
CA THR A 44 -1.03 15.45 -1.48
C THR A 44 -2.28 15.35 -0.61
N HIS A 45 -2.62 14.14 -0.14
CA HIS A 45 -3.78 13.90 0.71
C HIS A 45 -3.38 13.94 2.19
N SER A 46 -4.22 14.57 3.01
CA SER A 46 -4.08 14.48 4.46
C SER A 46 -4.50 13.09 4.92
N VAL A 47 -3.53 12.20 5.06
CA VAL A 47 -3.76 10.82 5.55
C VAL A 47 -4.13 10.87 7.04
N THR A 48 -5.31 10.37 7.39
CA THR A 48 -5.74 10.27 8.79
C THR A 48 -5.18 9.00 9.47
N ALA A 49 -5.33 8.91 10.80
CA ALA A 49 -4.97 7.70 11.54
C ALA A 49 -5.70 6.44 11.02
N ASN A 50 -6.97 6.59 10.62
CA ASN A 50 -7.75 5.48 10.09
C ASN A 50 -7.26 5.08 8.68
N ASP A 51 -6.94 6.07 7.84
CA ASP A 51 -6.36 5.81 6.51
C ASP A 51 -5.00 5.10 6.63
N ALA A 52 -4.18 5.45 7.62
CA ALA A 52 -2.91 4.81 7.86
C ALA A 52 -3.05 3.30 8.16
N LEU A 53 -4.09 2.89 8.88
CA LEU A 53 -4.40 1.48 9.12
C LEU A 53 -4.81 0.76 7.82
N SER A 54 -5.67 1.37 7.01
CA SER A 54 -6.08 0.80 5.72
C SER A 54 -4.92 0.71 4.74
N LEU A 55 -4.03 1.71 4.71
CA LEU A 55 -2.80 1.71 3.93
C LEU A 55 -1.80 0.65 4.41
N GLN A 56 -1.68 0.41 5.72
CA GLN A 56 -0.88 -0.69 6.25
C GLN A 56 -1.43 -2.05 5.84
N ALA A 57 -2.74 -2.27 5.95
CA ALA A 57 -3.38 -3.51 5.50
C ALA A 57 -3.13 -3.73 3.99
N PHE A 58 -3.23 -2.67 3.20
CA PHE A 58 -2.92 -2.71 1.78
C PHE A 58 -1.44 -3.02 1.50
N ALA A 59 -0.51 -2.42 2.24
CA ALA A 59 0.93 -2.72 2.13
C ALA A 59 1.24 -4.19 2.43
N VAL A 60 0.61 -4.78 3.45
CA VAL A 60 0.74 -6.21 3.76
C VAL A 60 0.22 -7.07 2.61
N SER A 61 -0.90 -6.69 1.98
CA SER A 61 -1.44 -7.39 0.81
C SER A 61 -0.50 -7.32 -0.39
N LEU A 62 0.08 -6.14 -0.68
CA LEU A 62 1.07 -5.96 -1.74
C LEU A 62 2.33 -6.80 -1.49
N ALA A 63 2.84 -6.82 -0.25
CA ALA A 63 4.00 -7.62 0.11
C ALA A 63 3.78 -9.13 -0.11
N ARG A 64 2.57 -9.64 0.17
CA ARG A 64 2.19 -11.02 -0.14
C ARG A 64 2.16 -11.26 -1.65
N ALA A 65 1.55 -10.37 -2.42
CA ALA A 65 1.48 -10.49 -3.88
C ALA A 65 2.87 -10.44 -4.57
N ILE A 66 3.80 -9.65 -4.02
CA ILE A 66 5.21 -9.63 -4.43
C ILE A 66 5.85 -11.00 -4.24
N LYS A 67 5.69 -11.59 -3.05
CA LYS A 67 6.20 -12.94 -2.76
C LYS A 67 5.65 -13.98 -3.73
N ASP A 68 4.35 -13.93 -4.00
CA ASP A 68 3.68 -14.89 -4.88
C ASP A 68 4.05 -14.70 -6.37
N SER A 69 4.63 -13.55 -6.73
CA SER A 69 5.09 -13.25 -8.09
C SER A 69 6.62 -13.24 -8.21
N ALA A 70 7.35 -13.86 -7.27
CA ALA A 70 8.81 -13.79 -7.19
C ALA A 70 9.52 -14.23 -8.49
N ASP A 71 8.89 -15.07 -9.30
CA ASP A 71 9.42 -15.58 -10.56
C ASP A 71 9.31 -14.59 -11.73
N ASP A 72 8.64 -13.44 -11.54
CA ASP A 72 8.51 -12.34 -12.52
C ASP A 72 9.13 -11.05 -11.98
N PRO A 73 10.42 -10.79 -12.27
CA PRO A 73 11.13 -9.62 -11.77
C PRO A 73 10.52 -8.27 -12.20
N ALA A 74 9.88 -8.21 -13.38
CA ALA A 74 9.26 -6.99 -13.87
C ALA A 74 8.02 -6.67 -13.03
N LYS A 75 7.18 -7.68 -12.78
CA LYS A 75 5.98 -7.54 -11.95
C LYS A 75 6.33 -7.25 -10.49
N VAL A 76 7.37 -7.88 -9.95
CA VAL A 76 7.90 -7.58 -8.60
C VAL A 76 8.32 -6.12 -8.51
N ARG A 77 9.08 -5.61 -9.49
CA ARG A 77 9.52 -4.21 -9.51
C ARG A 77 8.34 -3.24 -9.51
N ASP A 78 7.34 -3.49 -10.35
CA ASP A 78 6.14 -2.67 -10.43
C ASP A 78 5.40 -2.64 -9.09
N MET A 79 5.16 -3.81 -8.48
CA MET A 79 4.48 -3.89 -7.18
C MET A 79 5.29 -3.23 -6.05
N CYS A 80 6.62 -3.37 -6.06
CA CYS A 80 7.50 -2.67 -5.12
C CYS A 80 7.43 -1.14 -5.28
N SER A 81 7.26 -0.64 -6.52
CA SER A 81 7.12 0.80 -6.78
C SER A 81 5.84 1.39 -6.16
N HIS A 82 4.79 0.57 -6.00
CA HIS A 82 3.57 0.95 -5.28
C HIS A 82 3.69 0.78 -3.76
N LEU A 83 4.45 -0.22 -3.31
CA LEU A 83 4.59 -0.53 -1.89
C LEU A 83 5.31 0.59 -1.10
N ILE A 84 6.37 1.16 -1.67
CA ILE A 84 7.21 2.16 -0.97
C ILE A 84 6.40 3.42 -0.60
N PRO A 85 5.67 4.09 -1.51
CA PRO A 85 4.91 5.29 -1.17
C PRO A 85 3.79 5.02 -0.16
N VAL A 86 3.16 3.83 -0.23
CA VAL A 86 2.12 3.42 0.73
C VAL A 86 2.72 3.29 2.13
N LEU A 87 3.87 2.62 2.27
CA LEU A 87 4.56 2.46 3.55
C LEU A 87 5.01 3.80 4.14
N LEU A 88 5.57 4.70 3.33
CA LEU A 88 6.01 6.02 3.78
C LEU A 88 4.84 6.88 4.26
N SER A 89 3.72 6.85 3.54
CA SER A 89 2.53 7.64 3.86
C SER A 89 1.88 7.16 5.15
N ALA A 90 1.69 5.84 5.30
CA ALA A 90 1.16 5.26 6.53
C ALA A 90 2.13 5.47 7.71
N GLY A 91 3.42 5.29 7.45
CA GLY A 91 4.48 5.42 8.45
C GLY A 91 4.54 6.82 9.05
N SER A 92 4.57 7.87 8.20
CA SER A 92 4.65 9.27 8.65
C SER A 92 3.49 9.65 9.58
N VAL A 93 2.28 9.14 9.32
CA VAL A 93 1.11 9.38 10.20
C VAL A 93 1.27 8.67 11.54
N LEU A 94 1.75 7.43 11.53
CA LEU A 94 1.97 6.66 12.76
C LEU A 94 3.09 7.26 13.62
N GLU A 95 4.15 7.80 13.00
CA GLU A 95 5.18 8.57 13.70
C GLU A 95 4.58 9.80 14.39
N ALA A 96 3.78 10.58 13.66
CA ALA A 96 3.14 11.77 14.19
C ALA A 96 2.21 11.47 15.37
N LEU A 97 1.53 10.32 15.36
CA LEU A 97 0.65 9.87 16.45
C LEU A 97 1.44 9.33 17.65
N ASN A 98 2.54 8.63 17.42
CA ASN A 98 3.30 7.97 18.48
C ASN A 98 4.46 8.84 19.02
N GLY A 99 4.73 9.99 18.42
CA GLY A 99 5.80 10.91 18.81
C GLY A 99 7.21 10.32 18.69
N SER A 100 7.38 9.26 17.88
CA SER A 100 8.65 8.55 17.72
C SER A 100 8.94 8.37 16.22
N PRO A 101 10.11 8.78 15.72
CA PRO A 101 10.53 8.49 14.35
C PRO A 101 10.60 6.98 14.09
N LEU A 102 10.18 6.52 12.91
CA LEU A 102 10.32 5.14 12.45
C LEU A 102 11.78 4.79 12.23
N ALA A 103 12.60 5.78 11.84
CA ALA A 103 14.05 5.61 11.72
C ALA A 103 14.70 5.15 13.04
N ASP A 104 14.10 5.47 14.18
CA ASP A 104 14.59 5.06 15.51
C ASP A 104 14.11 3.64 15.91
N ARG A 105 13.26 3.01 15.10
CA ARG A 105 12.78 1.63 15.33
C ARG A 105 13.64 0.64 14.53
N LEU A 106 14.70 0.16 15.20
CA LEU A 106 15.69 -0.85 14.75
C LEU A 106 15.13 -2.17 14.16
N TYR A 107 13.81 -2.40 14.19
CA TYR A 107 13.19 -3.61 13.64
C TYR A 107 13.45 -3.84 12.13
N PHE A 108 13.76 -2.77 11.37
CA PHE A 108 14.07 -2.88 9.94
C PHE A 108 15.55 -3.15 9.65
N ASP A 109 16.47 -2.79 10.56
CA ASP A 109 17.90 -3.09 10.43
C ASP A 109 18.20 -4.57 10.75
N GLU A 110 17.45 -5.18 11.66
CA GLU A 110 17.60 -6.60 12.01
C GLU A 110 16.92 -7.57 11.01
N ALA A 111 16.12 -7.06 10.07
CA ALA A 111 15.41 -7.87 9.07
C ALA A 111 16.19 -8.06 7.76
N ALA A 112 17.30 -7.35 7.56
CA ALA A 112 18.23 -7.71 6.51
C ALA A 112 18.86 -9.06 6.87
N PRO A 113 18.78 -10.11 6.01
CA PRO A 113 19.47 -11.35 6.30
C PRO A 113 20.95 -11.01 6.49
N ALA A 114 21.48 -11.34 7.67
CA ALA A 114 22.91 -11.28 7.91
C ALA A 114 23.58 -11.95 6.70
N MET A 115 24.39 -11.18 5.98
CA MET A 115 25.12 -11.69 4.82
C MET A 115 25.79 -13.00 5.24
N VAL A 116 25.39 -14.10 4.61
CA VAL A 116 26.06 -15.39 4.78
C VAL A 116 27.48 -15.20 4.23
N GLN A 117 28.44 -15.01 5.13
CA GLN A 117 29.87 -15.10 4.83
C GLN A 117 30.30 -16.56 4.76
#